data_AF-A0A1C0SRL9-F1
#
_entry.id   AF-A0A1C0SRL9-F1
#
_cell.length_a   1.000
_cell.length_b   1.000
_cell.length_c   1.000
_cell.angle_alpha   90.00
_cell.angle_beta   90.00
_cell.angle_gamma   90.00
#
_symmetry.space_group_name_H-M   'P 1'
#
loop_
_entity.id
_entity.type
_entity.pdbx_description
1 polymer ?
#
loop_
_entity_poly.entity_id
_entity_poly.type
_entity_poly.pdbx_seq_one_letter_code
_entity_poly.pdbx_strand_id
1 'polypeptide(L)'
;MGSILRPLSGRCCCATSIVKTHGPCASTGRLSRPWVFDIDQENATVYETSSGLNLLRQLDLKSRGFELEGNASLDNGWGFIASYSYNDVEITKLTSETVGNTLNSSPYHMFSLWADYEVQSGALEGLGVGAGVRYVGSSFGDNVHTPVLNNQARTFVDASVRYDLGAVNPSFEGVRLQLNATNLLNEVEQLYTTGFCYFDEGRKVVASMRYRF
;
A
#
# COMPACT_ATOMS: atom_id res chain seq x y z
N MET A 1 10.78 41.22 -4.03
CA MET A 1 9.43 41.13 -3.44
C MET A 1 8.93 39.71 -3.66
N GLY A 2 8.87 38.88 -2.62
CA GLY A 2 8.33 37.53 -2.74
C GLY A 2 6.81 37.61 -2.75
N SER A 3 6.17 37.23 -3.85
CA SER A 3 4.71 37.08 -3.92
C SER A 3 4.28 35.93 -2.99
N ILE A 4 3.28 36.18 -2.15
CA ILE A 4 2.67 35.16 -1.29
C ILE A 4 2.08 34.04 -2.17
N LEU A 5 2.38 32.78 -1.85
CA LEU A 5 1.81 31.61 -2.55
C LEU A 5 0.31 31.53 -2.31
N ARG A 6 -0.44 31.07 -3.31
CA ARG A 6 -1.88 30.80 -3.14
C ARG A 6 -2.07 29.54 -2.30
N PRO A 7 -3.15 29.47 -1.50
CA PRO A 7 -3.46 28.28 -0.71
C PRO A 7 -3.76 27.07 -1.61
N LEU A 8 -3.41 25.88 -1.12
CA LEU A 8 -3.75 24.59 -1.73
C LEU A 8 -5.27 24.43 -1.83
N SER A 9 -5.75 23.96 -2.99
CA SER A 9 -7.15 23.58 -3.20
C SER A 9 -7.24 22.28 -4.00
N GLY A 10 -8.31 21.51 -3.80
CA GLY A 10 -8.56 20.28 -4.55
C GLY A 10 -10.02 20.16 -4.98
N ARG A 11 -10.24 19.54 -6.14
CA ARG A 11 -11.55 19.11 -6.64
C ARG A 11 -11.47 17.62 -6.95
N CYS A 12 -12.52 16.88 -6.61
CA CYS A 12 -12.54 15.43 -6.75
C CYS A 12 -13.89 14.99 -7.32
N CYS A 13 -13.86 14.12 -8.34
CA CYS A 13 -15.01 13.40 -8.85
C CYS A 13 -14.76 11.90 -8.67
N CYS A 14 -15.60 11.24 -7.86
CA CYS A 14 -15.54 9.80 -7.64
C CYS A 14 -16.82 9.13 -8.17
N ALA A 15 -16.68 8.02 -8.89
CA ALA A 15 -17.78 7.16 -9.30
C ALA A 15 -17.64 5.76 -8.68
N THR A 16 -18.76 5.18 -8.24
CA THR A 16 -18.84 3.81 -7.68
C THR A 16 -20.03 3.06 -8.28
N SER A 17 -19.90 1.75 -8.54
CA SER A 17 -21.01 0.89 -8.96
C SER A 17 -21.46 -0.01 -7.81
N ILE A 18 -22.76 0.00 -7.48
CA ILE A 18 -23.28 -0.65 -6.27
C ILE A 18 -23.38 -2.18 -6.43
N VAL A 19 -22.47 -2.95 -5.82
CA VAL A 19 -22.71 -4.37 -5.46
C VAL A 19 -22.41 -4.56 -3.98
N LYS A 20 -23.35 -5.15 -3.23
CA LYS A 20 -23.16 -5.61 -1.84
C LYS A 20 -23.57 -7.08 -1.83
N THR A 21 -22.61 -7.99 -1.99
CA THR A 21 -22.88 -9.42 -1.90
C THR A 21 -23.08 -9.79 -0.44
N HIS A 22 -24.32 -10.06 -0.04
CA HIS A 22 -24.57 -10.80 1.19
C HIS A 22 -24.27 -12.27 0.89
N GLY A 23 -23.19 -12.80 1.46
CA GLY A 23 -22.93 -14.24 1.47
C GLY A 23 -23.92 -14.97 2.40
N PRO A 24 -24.00 -16.32 2.33
CA PRO A 24 -24.85 -17.11 3.22
C PRO A 24 -24.51 -16.83 4.69
N CYS A 25 -25.49 -17.03 5.59
CA CYS A 25 -25.55 -16.63 7.02
C CYS A 25 -24.30 -16.85 7.91
N ALA A 26 -23.24 -17.50 7.42
CA ALA A 26 -22.04 -17.80 8.18
C ALA A 26 -20.81 -16.99 7.68
N SER A 27 -20.59 -16.81 6.37
CA SER A 27 -19.41 -16.11 5.85
C SER A 27 -19.53 -14.58 5.90
N THR A 28 -18.52 -13.87 6.41
CA THR A 28 -18.45 -12.40 6.34
C THR A 28 -17.41 -11.97 5.30
N GLY A 29 -17.88 -11.40 4.19
CA GLY A 29 -17.00 -10.85 3.16
C GLY A 29 -17.50 -9.48 2.71
N ARG A 30 -16.58 -8.54 2.54
CA ARG A 30 -16.83 -7.24 1.96
C ARG A 30 -15.86 -7.05 0.79
N LEU A 31 -16.40 -7.10 -0.40
CA LEU A 31 -15.74 -6.54 -1.58
C LEU A 31 -16.08 -5.05 -1.61
N SER A 32 -15.07 -4.20 -1.44
CA SER A 32 -15.16 -2.79 -1.78
C SER A 32 -15.32 -2.67 -3.30
N ARG A 33 -16.13 -1.70 -3.73
CA ARG A 33 -16.41 -1.53 -5.16
C ARG A 33 -15.19 -0.95 -5.86
N PRO A 34 -15.06 -1.17 -7.18
CA PRO A 34 -14.19 -0.32 -7.97
C PRO A 34 -14.57 1.13 -7.74
N TRP A 35 -13.65 1.93 -7.23
CA TRP A 35 -13.77 3.37 -7.22
C TRP A 35 -12.96 3.87 -8.39
N VAL A 36 -13.57 4.63 -9.30
CA VAL A 36 -12.84 5.39 -10.31
C VAL A 36 -12.79 6.83 -9.82
N PHE A 37 -11.62 7.45 -9.91
CA PHE A 37 -11.40 8.81 -9.45
C PHE A 37 -10.75 9.68 -10.53
N ASP A 38 -11.14 10.95 -10.53
CA ASP A 38 -10.45 12.06 -11.20
C ASP A 38 -10.32 13.20 -10.17
N ILE A 39 -9.08 13.55 -9.82
CA ILE A 39 -8.74 14.49 -8.77
C ILE A 39 -7.82 15.56 -9.36
N ASP A 40 -8.27 16.81 -9.32
CA ASP A 40 -7.45 17.97 -9.64
C ASP A 40 -6.99 18.62 -8.33
N GLN A 41 -5.67 18.76 -8.17
CA GLN A 41 -5.06 19.45 -7.04
C GLN A 41 -4.31 20.68 -7.56
N GLU A 42 -4.62 21.85 -7.02
CA GLU A 42 -4.03 23.13 -7.43
C GLU A 42 -3.29 23.78 -6.27
N ASN A 43 -2.22 24.50 -6.59
CA ASN A 43 -1.42 25.30 -5.67
C ASN A 43 -0.77 24.49 -4.55
N ALA A 44 -0.43 23.22 -4.81
CA ALA A 44 0.46 22.48 -3.93
C ALA A 44 1.82 23.17 -3.89
N THR A 45 2.57 23.00 -2.81
CA THR A 45 3.84 23.70 -2.62
C THR A 45 4.97 22.69 -2.62
N VAL A 46 5.93 22.88 -3.51
CA VAL A 46 7.13 22.03 -3.61
C VAL A 46 8.39 22.89 -3.60
N TYR A 47 9.47 22.29 -3.10
CA TYR A 47 10.81 22.85 -3.26
C TYR A 47 11.41 22.34 -4.55
N GLU A 48 11.85 23.26 -5.39
CA GLU A 48 12.67 22.97 -6.56
C GLU A 48 14.03 23.63 -6.37
N THR A 49 15.10 22.88 -6.53
CA THR A 49 16.45 23.44 -6.52
C THR A 49 16.77 23.98 -7.92
N SER A 50 16.92 25.29 -8.04
CA SER A 50 17.37 25.96 -9.27
C SER A 50 18.62 26.77 -8.97
N SER A 51 19.71 26.54 -9.72
CA SER A 51 20.99 27.23 -9.54
C SER A 51 21.55 27.18 -8.11
N GLY A 52 21.34 26.07 -7.39
CA GLY A 52 21.79 25.88 -6.00
C GLY A 52 20.91 26.55 -4.94
N LEU A 53 19.79 27.18 -5.32
CA LEU A 53 18.81 27.77 -4.40
C LEU A 53 17.54 26.92 -4.38
N ASN A 54 17.02 26.64 -3.18
CA ASN A 54 15.71 26.00 -3.03
C ASN A 54 14.63 27.06 -3.20
N LEU A 55 13.88 26.97 -4.29
CA LEU A 55 12.76 27.84 -4.60
C LEU A 55 11.46 27.12 -4.29
N LEU A 56 10.58 27.81 -3.58
CA LEU A 56 9.20 27.37 -3.39
C LEU A 56 8.42 27.65 -4.68
N ARG A 57 7.86 26.59 -5.27
CA ARG A 57 7.01 26.67 -6.45
C ARG A 57 5.64 26.08 -6.19
N GLN A 58 4.67 26.56 -6.97
CA GLN A 58 3.36 25.96 -7.01
C GLN A 58 3.36 24.79 -7.99
N LEU A 59 2.82 23.67 -7.52
CA LEU A 59 2.59 22.44 -8.24
C LEU A 59 1.10 22.22 -8.38
N ASP A 60 0.62 22.00 -9.60
CA ASP A 60 -0.73 21.48 -9.85
C ASP A 60 -0.60 20.07 -10.41
N LEU A 61 -1.50 19.18 -9.96
CA LEU A 61 -1.52 17.76 -10.31
C LEU A 61 -2.92 17.36 -10.76
N LYS A 62 -2.98 16.39 -11.67
CA LYS A 62 -4.20 15.67 -12.03
C LYS A 62 -3.98 14.20 -11.81
N SER A 63 -4.75 13.60 -10.90
CA SER A 63 -4.66 12.20 -10.56
C SER A 63 -5.91 11.47 -11.04
N ARG A 64 -5.73 10.42 -11.85
CA ARG A 64 -6.80 9.59 -12.39
C ARG A 64 -6.50 8.13 -12.16
N GLY A 65 -7.52 7.36 -11.82
CA GLY A 65 -7.28 5.95 -11.62
C GLY A 65 -8.48 5.20 -11.11
N PHE A 66 -8.19 3.99 -10.64
CA PHE A 66 -9.17 3.19 -9.95
C PHE A 66 -8.54 2.32 -8.88
N GLU A 67 -9.34 1.99 -7.86
CA GLU A 67 -8.91 1.07 -6.82
C GLU A 67 -9.96 0.00 -6.57
N LEU A 68 -9.47 -1.18 -6.24
CA LEU A 68 -10.22 -2.38 -5.91
C LEU A 68 -9.71 -2.88 -4.58
N GLU A 69 -10.62 -3.24 -3.67
CA GLU A 69 -10.26 -3.83 -2.39
C GLU A 69 -11.30 -4.88 -2.03
N GLY A 70 -10.87 -5.98 -1.43
CA GLY A 70 -11.78 -6.97 -0.90
C GLY A 70 -11.20 -7.67 0.32
N ASN A 71 -12.08 -8.02 1.25
CA ASN A 71 -11.76 -8.88 2.37
C ASN A 71 -12.83 -9.95 2.55
N ALA A 72 -12.43 -11.16 2.93
CA ALA A 72 -13.32 -12.27 3.21
C ALA A 72 -12.83 -13.05 4.43
N SER A 73 -13.75 -13.42 5.30
CA SER A 73 -13.56 -14.36 6.39
C SER A 73 -14.58 -15.47 6.23
N LEU A 74 -14.10 -16.68 6.04
CA LEU A 74 -14.90 -17.88 5.80
C LEU A 74 -14.97 -18.71 7.08
N ASP A 75 -16.08 -19.43 7.30
CA ASP A 75 -16.31 -20.22 8.52
C ASP A 75 -15.50 -21.50 8.60
N ASN A 76 -14.68 -21.76 7.59
CA ASN A 76 -13.76 -22.89 7.54
C ASN A 76 -12.34 -22.49 7.96
N GLY A 77 -12.15 -21.31 8.57
CA GLY A 77 -10.87 -20.83 9.07
C GLY A 77 -10.03 -20.05 8.07
N TRP A 78 -10.52 -19.84 6.83
CA TRP A 78 -9.81 -19.04 5.82
C TRP A 78 -10.13 -17.55 5.90
N GLY A 79 -9.09 -16.73 5.87
CA GLY A 79 -9.14 -15.28 5.72
C GLY A 79 -8.43 -14.84 4.44
N PHE A 80 -8.97 -13.83 3.77
CA PHE A 80 -8.39 -13.21 2.58
C PHE A 80 -8.50 -11.69 2.63
N ILE A 81 -7.45 -10.99 2.20
CA ILE A 81 -7.46 -9.56 1.93
C ILE A 81 -6.74 -9.34 0.61
N ALA A 82 -7.34 -8.59 -0.31
CA ALA A 82 -6.73 -8.24 -1.58
C ALA A 82 -6.97 -6.76 -1.90
N SER A 83 -5.99 -6.11 -2.52
CA SER A 83 -6.15 -4.78 -3.08
C SER A 83 -5.38 -4.60 -4.39
N TYR A 84 -5.87 -3.72 -5.23
CA TYR A 84 -5.22 -3.29 -6.45
C TYR A 84 -5.53 -1.81 -6.69
N SER A 85 -4.51 -1.02 -7.00
CA SER A 85 -4.67 0.39 -7.38
C SER A 85 -3.96 0.64 -8.70
N TYR A 86 -4.67 1.30 -9.62
CA TYR A 86 -4.11 1.98 -10.77
C TYR A 86 -4.15 3.48 -10.54
N ASN A 87 -3.02 4.17 -10.68
CA ASN A 87 -2.90 5.60 -10.38
C ASN A 87 -2.01 6.33 -11.38
N ASP A 88 -2.61 7.14 -12.25
CA ASP A 88 -1.92 8.03 -13.19
C ASP A 88 -1.94 9.46 -12.63
N VAL A 89 -0.79 9.94 -12.14
CA VAL A 89 -0.64 11.28 -11.56
C VAL A 89 0.16 12.15 -12.51
N GLU A 90 -0.51 13.03 -13.24
CA GLU A 90 0.07 13.95 -14.22
C GLU A 90 0.38 15.31 -13.57
N ILE A 91 1.55 15.88 -13.88
CA ILE A 91 1.91 17.25 -13.51
C ILE A 91 1.25 18.22 -14.49
N THR A 92 0.33 19.05 -14.02
CA THR A 92 -0.37 20.05 -14.87
C THR A 92 0.23 21.46 -14.75
N LYS A 93 1.03 21.72 -13.70
CA LYS A 93 1.80 22.97 -13.54
C LYS A 93 3.01 22.76 -12.64
N LEU A 94 4.22 23.02 -13.13
CA LEU A 94 5.44 23.16 -12.31
C LEU A 94 6.55 23.91 -13.07
N THR A 95 7.10 23.27 -14.11
CA THR A 95 8.07 23.82 -15.08
C THR A 95 7.74 23.34 -16.49
N SER A 96 8.26 24.00 -17.51
CA SER A 96 8.03 23.64 -18.92
C SER A 96 8.43 22.20 -19.25
N GLU A 97 9.46 21.69 -18.58
CA GLU A 97 10.04 20.36 -18.78
C GLU A 97 9.28 19.25 -18.06
N THR A 98 8.38 19.60 -17.12
CA THR A 98 7.68 18.64 -16.26
C THR A 98 6.18 18.57 -16.52
N VAL A 99 5.58 19.59 -17.13
CA VAL A 99 4.15 19.57 -17.46
C VAL A 99 3.85 18.45 -18.46
N GLY A 100 2.84 17.62 -18.15
CA GLY A 100 2.47 16.42 -18.90
C GLY A 100 3.20 15.15 -18.46
N ASN A 101 4.25 15.26 -17.65
CA ASN A 101 4.94 14.10 -17.09
C ASN A 101 4.18 13.53 -15.88
N THR A 102 4.34 12.23 -15.66
CA THR A 102 3.89 11.59 -14.42
C THR A 102 4.77 12.00 -13.24
N LEU A 103 4.14 12.28 -12.10
CA LEU A 103 4.82 12.65 -10.87
C LEU A 103 5.82 11.57 -10.43
N ASN A 104 6.99 11.98 -9.97
CA ASN A 104 7.98 11.05 -9.45
C ASN A 104 7.45 10.26 -8.23
N SER A 105 8.05 9.11 -7.95
CA SER A 105 7.66 8.22 -6.83
C SER A 105 6.19 7.79 -6.83
N SER A 106 5.48 7.95 -7.95
CA SER A 106 4.07 7.61 -8.10
C SER A 106 3.92 6.42 -9.05
N PRO A 107 3.98 5.16 -8.55
CA PRO A 107 3.84 3.98 -9.39
C PRO A 107 2.43 3.86 -9.94
N TYR A 108 2.31 3.48 -11.21
CA TYR A 108 1.01 3.28 -11.84
C TYR A 108 0.22 2.13 -11.24
N HIS A 109 0.90 1.05 -10.84
CA HIS A 109 0.27 -0.19 -10.40
C HIS A 109 0.77 -0.58 -9.03
N MET A 110 -0.15 -0.83 -8.10
CA MET A 110 0.13 -1.46 -6.82
C MET A 110 -0.85 -2.60 -6.59
N PHE A 111 -0.37 -3.69 -6.02
CA PHE A 111 -1.18 -4.87 -5.70
C PHE A 111 -0.78 -5.44 -4.35
N SER A 112 -1.75 -5.91 -3.58
CA SER A 112 -1.48 -6.72 -2.39
C SER A 112 -2.47 -7.86 -2.27
N LEU A 113 -2.00 -8.99 -1.76
CA LEU A 113 -2.82 -10.14 -1.43
C LEU A 113 -2.28 -10.77 -0.15
N TRP A 114 -3.18 -11.06 0.79
CA TRP A 114 -2.91 -11.80 2.00
C TRP A 114 -3.94 -12.91 2.14
N ALA A 115 -3.46 -14.10 2.51
CA ALA A 115 -4.30 -15.21 2.89
C ALA A 115 -3.82 -15.77 4.23
N ASP A 116 -4.75 -16.09 5.12
CA ASP A 116 -4.48 -16.84 6.33
C ASP A 116 -5.45 -17.99 6.52
N TYR A 117 -4.99 -19.03 7.21
CA TYR A 117 -5.76 -20.20 7.55
C TYR A 117 -5.53 -20.55 9.01
N GLU A 118 -6.62 -20.73 9.76
CA GLU A 118 -6.60 -21.25 11.12
C GLU A 118 -7.20 -22.66 11.15
N VAL A 119 -6.45 -23.61 11.69
CA VAL A 119 -6.90 -24.98 11.91
C VAL A 119 -8.04 -24.98 12.93
N GLN A 120 -9.21 -25.42 12.48
CA GLN A 120 -10.45 -25.34 13.26
C GLN A 120 -10.70 -26.56 14.17
N SER A 121 -9.96 -27.67 14.00
CA SER A 121 -10.15 -28.88 14.81
C SER A 121 -8.96 -29.84 14.71
N GLY A 122 -8.88 -30.77 15.67
CA GLY A 122 -7.89 -31.85 15.68
C GLY A 122 -6.60 -31.47 16.40
N ALA A 123 -5.52 -32.24 16.17
CA ALA A 123 -4.28 -32.11 16.93
C ALA A 123 -3.57 -30.75 16.80
N LEU A 124 -3.90 -29.97 15.77
CA LEU A 124 -3.34 -28.65 15.50
C LEU A 124 -4.36 -27.51 15.66
N GLU A 125 -5.52 -27.79 16.27
CA GLU A 125 -6.55 -26.76 16.53
C GLU A 125 -5.93 -25.52 17.18
N GLY A 126 -6.25 -24.32 16.65
CA GLY A 126 -5.69 -23.05 17.08
C GLY A 126 -4.39 -22.63 16.38
N LEU A 127 -3.76 -23.51 15.58
CA LEU A 127 -2.62 -23.14 14.72
C LEU A 127 -3.12 -22.31 13.55
N GLY A 128 -2.56 -21.12 13.36
CA GLY A 128 -2.79 -20.27 12.21
C GLY A 128 -1.53 -20.05 11.40
N VAL A 129 -1.65 -20.09 10.07
CA VAL A 129 -0.58 -19.74 9.14
C VAL A 129 -1.09 -18.68 8.18
N GLY A 130 -0.24 -17.74 7.80
CA GLY A 130 -0.60 -16.71 6.83
C GLY A 130 0.57 -16.34 5.95
N ALA A 131 0.27 -15.96 4.72
CA ALA A 131 1.25 -15.48 3.76
C ALA A 131 0.62 -14.41 2.87
N GLY A 132 1.46 -13.50 2.38
CA GLY A 132 1.02 -12.49 1.46
C GLY A 132 2.12 -11.97 0.55
N VAL A 133 1.69 -11.27 -0.48
CA VAL A 133 2.52 -10.62 -1.47
C VAL A 133 2.12 -9.15 -1.60
N ARG A 134 3.11 -8.29 -1.76
CA ARG A 134 2.94 -6.86 -2.05
C ARG A 134 3.77 -6.53 -3.29
N TYR A 135 3.15 -5.96 -4.30
CA TYR A 135 3.79 -5.50 -5.52
C TYR A 135 3.69 -3.98 -5.63
N VAL A 136 4.82 -3.35 -5.90
CA VAL A 136 4.94 -1.91 -6.19
C VAL A 136 5.54 -1.77 -7.57
N GLY A 137 4.80 -1.18 -8.51
CA GLY A 137 5.25 -0.98 -9.87
C GLY A 137 6.46 -0.03 -9.96
N SER A 138 7.06 0.02 -11.15
CA SER A 138 8.10 1.00 -11.44
C SER A 138 7.57 2.43 -11.30
N SER A 139 8.46 3.36 -10.94
CA SER A 139 8.15 4.78 -10.86
C SER A 139 9.35 5.62 -11.28
N PHE A 140 9.13 6.91 -11.52
CA PHE A 140 10.20 7.83 -11.88
C PHE A 140 10.92 8.37 -10.64
N GLY A 141 12.24 8.55 -10.72
CA GLY A 141 13.04 9.11 -9.62
C GLY A 141 12.92 10.63 -9.51
N ASP A 142 12.67 11.31 -10.62
CA ASP A 142 12.48 12.75 -10.73
C ASP A 142 11.31 13.11 -11.67
N ASN A 143 10.93 14.38 -11.69
CA ASN A 143 9.77 14.86 -12.48
C ASN A 143 10.08 15.05 -13.97
N VAL A 144 11.35 14.99 -14.37
CA VAL A 144 11.79 15.08 -15.78
C VAL A 144 12.07 13.71 -16.40
N HIS A 145 11.87 12.63 -15.63
CA HIS A 145 12.00 11.23 -16.06
C HIS A 145 13.40 10.83 -16.51
N THR A 146 14.43 11.26 -15.78
CA THR A 146 15.81 10.87 -16.06
C THR A 146 15.97 9.34 -15.98
N PRO A 147 16.27 8.63 -17.08
CA PRO A 147 16.15 7.16 -17.12
C PRO A 147 17.01 6.40 -16.10
N VAL A 148 18.20 6.91 -15.78
CA VAL A 148 19.11 6.28 -14.80
C VAL A 148 18.60 6.39 -13.36
N LEU A 149 17.61 7.26 -13.10
CA LEU A 149 16.99 7.45 -11.79
C LEU A 149 15.67 6.68 -11.64
N ASN A 150 15.23 5.94 -12.65
CA ASN A 150 13.96 5.22 -12.57
C ASN A 150 14.01 4.10 -11.54
N ASN A 151 12.98 4.03 -10.71
CA ASN A 151 12.80 2.99 -9.72
C ASN A 151 12.20 1.75 -10.39
N GLN A 152 12.86 0.61 -10.21
CA GLN A 152 12.36 -0.67 -10.71
C GLN A 152 11.14 -1.13 -9.93
N ALA A 153 10.33 -2.01 -10.54
CA ALA A 153 9.22 -2.66 -9.84
C ALA A 153 9.75 -3.65 -8.80
N ARG A 154 9.02 -3.80 -7.69
CA ARG A 154 9.48 -4.57 -6.52
C ARG A 154 8.35 -5.44 -5.99
N THR A 155 8.71 -6.65 -5.55
CA THR A 155 7.75 -7.61 -4.98
C THR A 155 8.24 -8.10 -3.63
N PHE A 156 7.42 -7.93 -2.61
CA PHE A 156 7.70 -8.37 -1.25
C PHE A 156 6.80 -9.54 -0.89
N VAL A 157 7.34 -10.51 -0.16
CA VAL A 157 6.59 -11.62 0.41
C VAL A 157 6.63 -11.49 1.92
N ASP A 158 5.48 -11.66 2.56
CA ASP A 158 5.33 -11.62 4.00
C ASP A 158 4.74 -12.95 4.49
N ALA A 159 5.06 -13.36 5.72
CA ALA A 159 4.56 -14.60 6.29
C ALA A 159 4.30 -14.46 7.80
N SER A 160 3.38 -15.28 8.31
CA SER A 160 3.07 -15.37 9.74
C SER A 160 2.73 -16.79 10.15
N VAL A 161 3.06 -17.12 11.39
CA VAL A 161 2.58 -18.31 12.10
C VAL A 161 2.09 -17.85 13.46
N ARG A 162 0.90 -18.30 13.86
CA ARG A 162 0.31 -18.05 15.18
C ARG A 162 -0.15 -19.34 15.81
N TYR A 163 -0.17 -19.41 17.13
CA TYR A 163 -0.78 -20.52 17.84
C TYR A 163 -1.52 -20.05 19.09
N ASP A 164 -2.80 -20.43 19.19
CA ASP A 164 -3.62 -20.25 20.39
C ASP A 164 -3.42 -21.46 21.33
N LEU A 165 -2.72 -21.26 22.44
CA LEU A 165 -2.34 -22.35 23.35
C LEU A 165 -3.52 -22.87 24.18
N GLY A 166 -4.61 -22.10 24.26
CA GLY A 166 -5.84 -22.53 24.91
C GLY A 166 -6.46 -23.78 24.26
N ALA A 167 -6.23 -23.98 22.95
CA ALA A 167 -6.70 -25.15 22.23
C ALA A 167 -5.97 -26.44 22.62
N VAL A 168 -4.76 -26.36 23.19
CA VAL A 168 -3.98 -27.52 23.64
C VAL A 168 -4.21 -27.80 25.12
N ASN A 169 -4.23 -26.76 25.94
CA ASN A 169 -4.38 -26.87 27.37
C ASN A 169 -5.20 -25.68 27.89
N PRO A 170 -6.36 -25.92 28.54
CA PRO A 170 -7.19 -24.87 29.13
C PRO A 170 -6.44 -23.96 30.12
N SER A 171 -5.35 -24.45 30.73
CA SER A 171 -4.50 -23.65 31.62
C SER A 171 -3.79 -22.48 30.91
N PHE A 172 -3.71 -22.50 29.58
CA PHE A 172 -3.16 -21.44 28.73
C PHE A 172 -4.26 -20.67 27.97
N GLU A 173 -5.52 -20.76 28.41
CA GLU A 173 -6.60 -19.98 27.81
C GLU A 173 -6.23 -18.49 27.77
N GLY A 174 -6.43 -17.87 26.60
CA GLY A 174 -6.06 -16.48 26.36
C GLY A 174 -4.60 -16.24 25.99
N VAL A 175 -3.71 -17.25 26.03
CA VAL A 175 -2.31 -17.13 25.60
C VAL A 175 -2.17 -17.42 24.11
N ARG A 176 -1.58 -16.47 23.37
CA ARG A 176 -1.26 -16.60 21.95
C ARG A 176 0.20 -16.31 21.67
N LEU A 177 0.85 -17.21 20.94
CA LEU A 177 2.18 -17.02 20.39
C LEU A 177 2.07 -16.63 18.91
N GLN A 178 2.94 -15.74 18.44
CA GLN A 178 2.98 -15.34 17.05
C GLN A 178 4.40 -15.02 16.58
N LEU A 179 4.71 -15.41 15.35
CA LEU A 179 5.92 -15.06 14.62
C LEU A 179 5.52 -14.45 13.28
N ASN A 180 6.02 -13.25 12.97
CA ASN A 180 5.80 -12.59 11.68
C ASN A 180 7.15 -12.31 11.01
N ALA A 181 7.21 -12.50 9.70
CA ALA A 181 8.33 -12.14 8.85
C ALA A 181 7.83 -11.19 7.76
N THR A 182 8.29 -9.94 7.80
CA THR A 182 8.08 -8.95 6.74
C THR A 182 9.27 -8.98 5.79
N ASN A 183 9.02 -8.90 4.49
CA ASN A 183 10.04 -9.02 3.46
C ASN A 183 10.86 -10.32 3.61
N LEU A 184 10.15 -11.45 3.66
CA LEU A 184 10.69 -12.79 3.87
C LEU A 184 11.74 -13.17 2.84
N LEU A 185 11.69 -12.64 1.62
CA LEU A 185 12.70 -12.88 0.58
C LEU A 185 13.90 -11.92 0.65
N ASN A 186 13.85 -10.91 1.53
CA ASN A 186 14.88 -9.88 1.68
C ASN A 186 15.17 -9.11 0.39
N GLU A 187 14.11 -8.69 -0.30
CA GLU A 187 14.17 -7.78 -1.44
C GLU A 187 14.57 -6.38 -0.95
N VAL A 188 15.67 -5.84 -1.44
CA VAL A 188 16.15 -4.51 -1.06
C VAL A 188 16.67 -3.79 -2.28
N GLU A 189 15.96 -2.76 -2.70
CA GLU A 189 16.32 -1.95 -3.85
C GLU A 189 16.59 -0.50 -3.43
N GLN A 190 17.37 0.20 -4.25
CA GLN A 190 17.59 1.63 -4.09
C GLN A 190 16.47 2.42 -4.77
N LEU A 191 15.93 3.42 -4.07
CA LEU A 191 14.84 4.26 -4.53
C LEU A 191 15.29 5.71 -4.64
N TYR A 192 15.03 6.31 -5.79
CA TYR A 192 15.24 7.72 -6.05
C TYR A 192 13.95 8.50 -5.87
N THR A 193 14.05 9.65 -5.21
CA THR A 193 12.98 10.65 -5.16
C THR A 193 13.59 12.05 -5.06
N THR A 194 13.42 12.84 -6.12
CA THR A 194 13.77 14.27 -6.17
C THR A 194 15.18 14.56 -5.63
N GLY A 195 16.19 13.87 -6.17
CA GLY A 195 17.60 14.07 -5.81
C GLY A 195 18.08 13.34 -4.56
N PHE A 196 17.19 12.63 -3.85
CA PHE A 196 17.55 11.78 -2.71
C PHE A 196 17.45 10.30 -3.05
N CYS A 197 18.23 9.49 -2.34
CA CYS A 197 18.25 8.04 -2.47
C CYS A 197 17.91 7.40 -1.11
N TYR A 198 17.01 6.42 -1.13
CA TYR A 198 16.61 5.62 0.02
C TYR A 198 16.75 4.13 -0.31
N PHE A 199 16.75 3.28 0.71
CA PHE A 199 16.68 1.83 0.53
C PHE A 199 15.36 1.33 1.12
N ASP A 200 14.81 0.30 0.50
CA ASP A 200 13.71 -0.46 1.10
C ASP A 200 14.13 -1.08 2.45
N GLU A 201 13.14 -1.29 3.33
CA GLU A 201 13.39 -2.01 4.58
C GLU A 201 13.73 -3.48 4.28
N GLY A 202 14.86 -3.94 4.81
CA GLY A 202 15.25 -5.35 4.74
C GLY A 202 14.31 -6.26 5.53
N ARG A 203 14.64 -7.56 5.55
CA ARG A 203 13.85 -8.56 6.27
C ARG A 203 13.73 -8.22 7.76
N LYS A 204 12.51 -8.27 8.27
CA LYS A 204 12.20 -8.07 9.69
C LYS A 204 11.41 -9.24 10.25
N VAL A 205 11.88 -9.80 11.36
CA VAL A 205 11.23 -10.92 12.06
C VAL A 205 10.84 -10.47 13.46
N VAL A 206 9.58 -10.63 13.81
CA VAL A 206 9.03 -10.24 15.11
C VAL A 206 8.32 -11.43 15.74
N ALA A 207 8.76 -11.82 16.92
CA ALA A 207 8.07 -12.77 17.78
C ALA A 207 7.29 -12.01 18.86
N SER A 208 6.07 -12.44 19.14
CA SER A 208 5.24 -11.86 20.18
C SER A 208 4.47 -12.92 20.95
N MET A 209 4.18 -12.59 22.21
CA MET A 209 3.29 -13.34 23.08
C MET A 209 2.22 -12.38 23.59
N ARG A 210 0.96 -12.79 23.49
CA ARG A 210 -0.20 -12.03 23.99
C ARG A 210 -0.94 -12.86 25.01
N TYR A 211 -1.43 -12.20 26.05
CA TYR A 211 -2.39 -12.77 27.00
C TYR A 211 -3.66 -11.90 27.02
N ARG A 212 -4.84 -12.53 27.08
CA ARG A 212 -6.13 -11.87 27.26
C ARG A 212 -6.84 -12.49 28.46
N PHE A 213 -7.25 -11.65 29.41
CA PHE A 213 -8.08 -12.00 30.56
C PHE A 213 -9.58 -11.89 30.25
#